data_AF-A0A849SUM4-F1
#
_entry.id   AF-A0A849SUM4-F1
#
_cell.length_a   1.000
_cell.length_b   1.000
_cell.length_c   1.000
_cell.angle_alpha   90.00
_cell.angle_beta   90.00
_cell.angle_gamma   90.00
#
_symmetry.space_group_name_H-M   'P 1'
#
loop_
_entity.id
_entity.type
_entity.pdbx_description
1 polymer ?
#
loop_
_entity_poly.entity_id
_entity_poly.type
_entity_poly.pdbx_seq_one_letter_code
_entity_poly.pdbx_strand_id
1 'polypeptide(L)'
;MNLPISPKGLTAILDLLSGQLIRKELKSSNIEHDIELAGIFDQLSLARNLVEIKTENEIQSIVFGDNDSHYEALRRLNTDIYFSLLVKEREYKIAVEFERSQKKSDRWTKHLLNYHLEESIDAVLYICSDNYIKNGLIKTEENLAKQFSGKVFFCTLEEFKSNKAMAILSNTNGKLFTINFHSGNCHHHFSTQAAIEL
;
A
#
# COMPACT_ATOMS: atom_id res chain seq x y z
N MET A 1 -5.66 -26.38 17.17
CA MET A 1 -6.66 -25.35 16.84
C MET A 1 -6.30 -24.84 15.45
N ASN A 2 -7.08 -25.22 14.43
CA ASN A 2 -6.78 -25.07 13.01
C ASN A 2 -7.63 -23.93 12.43
N LEU A 3 -7.01 -22.94 11.79
CA LEU A 3 -7.63 -21.93 10.94
C LEU A 3 -6.61 -21.53 9.84
N PRO A 4 -7.01 -20.97 8.69
CA PRO A 4 -8.29 -21.13 7.98
C PRO A 4 -8.07 -21.15 6.45
N ILE A 5 -7.89 -22.31 5.84
CA ILE A 5 -8.19 -22.60 4.42
C ILE A 5 -8.11 -24.12 4.30
N SER A 6 -9.16 -24.75 3.79
CA SER A 6 -9.11 -26.18 3.51
C SER A 6 -8.15 -26.44 2.34
N PRO A 7 -7.57 -27.65 2.20
CA PRO A 7 -6.76 -27.98 1.03
C PRO A 7 -7.45 -27.67 -0.31
N LYS A 8 -8.78 -27.85 -0.37
CA LYS A 8 -9.60 -27.47 -1.53
C LYS A 8 -9.69 -25.96 -1.74
N GLY A 9 -9.80 -25.19 -0.65
CA GLY A 9 -9.75 -23.73 -0.70
C GLY A 9 -8.38 -23.22 -1.19
N LEU A 10 -7.29 -23.87 -0.78
CA LEU A 10 -5.96 -23.52 -1.26
C LEU A 10 -5.83 -23.80 -2.76
N THR A 11 -6.31 -24.95 -3.24
CA THR A 11 -6.33 -25.27 -4.68
C THR A 11 -7.15 -24.26 -5.48
N ALA A 12 -8.34 -23.89 -5.00
CA ALA A 12 -9.17 -22.88 -5.66
C ALA A 12 -8.51 -21.49 -5.72
N ILE A 13 -7.72 -21.13 -4.70
CA ILE A 13 -6.96 -19.87 -4.69
C ILE A 13 -5.76 -19.96 -5.64
N LEU A 14 -5.04 -21.09 -5.67
CA LEU A 14 -3.87 -21.28 -6.54
C LEU A 14 -4.20 -21.06 -8.02
N ASP A 15 -5.38 -21.52 -8.47
CA ASP A 15 -5.83 -21.33 -9.86
C ASP A 15 -6.15 -19.86 -10.20
N LEU A 16 -6.33 -19.01 -9.18
CA LEU A 16 -6.61 -17.57 -9.33
C LEU A 16 -5.35 -16.70 -9.19
N LEU A 17 -4.21 -17.25 -8.75
CA LEU A 17 -2.98 -16.50 -8.59
C LEU A 17 -2.30 -16.28 -9.93
N SER A 18 -1.77 -15.08 -10.15
CA SER A 18 -1.05 -14.70 -11.37
C SER A 18 0.38 -15.28 -11.48
N GLY A 19 0.77 -16.21 -10.60
CA GLY A 19 2.15 -16.70 -10.51
C GLY A 19 2.30 -17.97 -9.69
N GLN A 20 3.55 -18.39 -9.47
CA GLN A 20 3.86 -19.64 -8.77
C GLN A 20 4.01 -19.39 -7.27
N LEU A 21 3.22 -20.09 -6.46
CA LEU A 21 3.32 -20.03 -5.00
C LEU A 21 4.62 -20.71 -4.52
N ILE A 22 5.51 -19.94 -3.88
CA ILE A 22 6.79 -20.41 -3.33
C ILE A 22 6.79 -20.54 -1.81
N ARG A 23 5.94 -19.79 -1.10
CA ARG A 23 5.81 -19.82 0.36
C ARG A 23 4.35 -20.01 0.75
N LYS A 24 4.10 -20.83 1.78
CA LYS A 24 2.76 -21.03 2.36
C LYS A 24 2.70 -20.38 3.73
N GLU A 25 2.40 -19.09 3.76
CA GLU A 25 2.17 -18.36 5.00
C GLU A 25 0.67 -18.15 5.19
N LEU A 26 0.04 -19.11 5.87
CA LEU A 26 -1.42 -19.15 6.07
C LEU A 26 -1.85 -18.61 7.43
N LYS A 27 -0.91 -18.08 8.22
CA LYS A 27 -1.16 -17.63 9.59
C LYS A 27 -0.78 -16.16 9.72
N SER A 28 -1.78 -15.37 10.10
CA SER A 28 -1.57 -14.01 10.56
C SER A 28 -0.80 -14.02 11.89
N SER A 29 0.22 -13.16 11.98
CA SER A 29 0.88 -12.86 13.25
C SER A 29 0.17 -11.74 14.02
N ASN A 30 -0.73 -11.00 13.37
CA ASN A 30 -1.45 -9.85 13.93
C ASN A 30 -2.83 -9.65 13.27
N ILE A 31 -3.84 -10.38 13.76
CA ILE A 31 -5.19 -10.45 13.16
C ILE A 31 -5.83 -9.07 12.98
N GLU A 32 -5.70 -8.19 13.98
CA GLU A 32 -6.30 -6.86 13.93
C GLU A 32 -5.62 -5.94 12.90
N HIS A 33 -4.30 -6.09 12.68
CA HIS A 33 -3.59 -5.38 11.61
C HIS A 33 -4.09 -5.85 10.24
N ASP A 34 -4.21 -7.17 10.04
CA ASP A 34 -4.67 -7.76 8.78
C ASP A 34 -6.13 -7.38 8.45
N ILE A 35 -7.01 -7.30 9.46
CA ILE A 35 -8.42 -6.89 9.25
C ILE A 35 -8.49 -5.46 8.73
N GLU A 36 -7.72 -4.54 9.31
CA GLU A 36 -7.71 -3.15 8.88
C GLU A 36 -7.04 -2.98 7.51
N LEU A 37 -5.95 -3.72 7.26
CA LEU A 37 -5.32 -3.79 5.95
C LEU A 37 -6.27 -4.31 4.88
N ALA A 38 -7.09 -5.33 5.17
CA ALA A 38 -8.10 -5.81 4.23
C ALA A 38 -9.09 -4.70 3.87
N GLY A 39 -9.55 -3.91 4.85
CA GLY A 39 -10.41 -2.76 4.59
C GLY A 39 -9.74 -1.65 3.77
N ILE A 40 -8.45 -1.40 3.99
CA ILE A 40 -7.65 -0.48 3.17
C ILE A 40 -7.53 -1.01 1.73
N PHE A 41 -7.19 -2.30 1.58
CA PHE A 41 -7.06 -2.97 0.29
C PHE A 41 -8.36 -2.93 -0.51
N ASP A 42 -9.50 -3.23 0.11
CA ASP A 42 -10.81 -3.20 -0.53
C ASP A 42 -11.13 -1.80 -1.08
N GLN A 43 -10.81 -0.76 -0.32
CA GLN A 43 -11.03 0.62 -0.75
C GLN A 43 -10.06 1.03 -1.87
N LEU A 44 -8.78 0.68 -1.76
CA LEU A 44 -7.77 0.93 -2.81
C LEU A 44 -8.08 0.20 -4.12
N SER A 45 -8.70 -0.98 -4.04
CA SER A 45 -9.14 -1.75 -5.21
C SER A 45 -10.21 -1.01 -6.04
N LEU A 46 -10.84 0.01 -5.46
CA LEU A 46 -11.79 0.89 -6.14
C LEU A 46 -11.12 2.13 -6.74
N ALA A 47 -9.80 2.28 -6.65
CA ALA A 47 -9.09 3.44 -7.16
C ALA A 47 -9.27 3.58 -8.68
N ARG A 48 -9.58 4.80 -9.11
CA ARG A 48 -9.63 5.13 -10.54
C ARG A 48 -8.23 5.04 -11.12
N ASN A 49 -8.14 4.48 -12.33
CA ASN A 49 -6.89 4.24 -13.05
C ASN A 49 -5.95 3.23 -12.36
N LEU A 50 -6.48 2.38 -11.48
CA LEU A 50 -5.73 1.26 -10.95
C LEU A 50 -5.26 0.34 -12.08
N VAL A 51 -3.94 0.12 -12.15
CA VAL A 51 -3.31 -0.83 -13.07
C VAL A 51 -3.13 -2.17 -12.36
N GLU A 52 -2.56 -2.12 -11.16
CA GLU A 52 -2.28 -3.30 -10.35
C GLU A 52 -2.39 -2.99 -8.85
N ILE A 53 -2.76 -4.01 -8.07
CA ILE A 53 -2.69 -4.01 -6.61
C ILE A 53 -2.22 -5.37 -6.12
N LYS A 54 -1.35 -5.40 -5.11
CA LYS A 54 -0.81 -6.61 -4.48
C LYS A 54 -0.69 -6.41 -2.97
N THR A 55 -1.01 -7.44 -2.22
CA THR A 55 -0.77 -7.51 -0.77
C THR A 55 0.66 -7.96 -0.45
N GLU A 56 1.13 -7.71 0.78
CA GLU A 56 2.39 -8.24 1.30
C GLU A 56 2.50 -9.75 1.05
N ASN A 57 1.46 -10.50 1.41
CA ASN A 57 1.45 -11.94 1.26
C ASN A 57 1.64 -12.39 -0.19
N GLU A 58 1.01 -11.72 -1.16
CA GLU A 58 1.22 -12.00 -2.57
C GLU A 58 2.66 -11.68 -2.98
N ILE A 59 3.15 -10.50 -2.62
CA ILE A 59 4.51 -10.04 -2.93
C ILE A 59 5.55 -11.01 -2.36
N GLN A 60 5.39 -11.48 -1.12
CA GLN A 60 6.34 -12.35 -0.43
C GLN A 60 6.22 -13.82 -0.84
N SER A 61 5.04 -14.27 -1.29
CA SER A 61 4.76 -15.70 -1.47
C SER A 61 4.68 -16.16 -2.92
N ILE A 62 4.61 -15.24 -3.88
CA ILE A 62 4.43 -15.55 -5.30
C ILE A 62 5.66 -15.12 -6.08
N VAL A 63 6.11 -15.99 -6.99
CA VAL A 63 7.06 -15.64 -8.06
C VAL A 63 6.28 -15.24 -9.30
N PHE A 64 6.55 -14.04 -9.81
CA PHE A 64 5.81 -13.42 -10.91
C PHE A 64 6.49 -13.58 -12.28
N GLY A 65 7.31 -14.63 -12.45
CA GLY A 65 8.01 -14.93 -13.69
C GLY A 65 8.98 -13.80 -14.08
N ASP A 66 8.88 -13.31 -15.32
CA ASP A 66 9.76 -12.23 -15.82
C ASP A 66 9.57 -10.90 -15.06
N ASN A 67 8.40 -10.71 -14.43
CA ASN A 67 8.10 -9.50 -13.65
C ASN A 67 8.61 -9.58 -12.20
N ASP A 68 9.27 -10.65 -11.80
CA ASP A 68 9.65 -10.85 -10.39
C ASP A 68 10.57 -9.74 -9.85
N SER A 69 11.48 -9.26 -10.70
CA SER A 69 12.40 -8.15 -10.39
C SER A 69 11.69 -6.85 -10.04
N HIS A 70 10.48 -6.63 -10.54
CA HIS A 70 9.66 -5.45 -10.23
C HIS A 70 9.23 -5.41 -8.76
N TYR A 71 9.13 -6.57 -8.10
CA TYR A 71 8.67 -6.69 -6.73
C TYR A 71 9.80 -6.82 -5.70
N GLU A 72 11.06 -6.91 -6.12
CA GLU A 72 12.20 -7.12 -5.21
C GLU A 72 12.34 -5.99 -4.18
N ALA A 73 12.16 -4.74 -4.61
CA ALA A 73 12.18 -3.59 -3.72
C ALA A 73 11.10 -3.70 -2.64
N LEU A 74 9.86 -4.01 -3.05
CA LEU A 74 8.71 -4.16 -2.17
C LEU A 74 8.90 -5.32 -1.17
N ARG A 75 9.48 -6.44 -1.63
CA ARG A 75 9.83 -7.57 -0.76
C ARG A 75 10.85 -7.18 0.30
N ARG A 76 11.94 -6.51 -0.12
CA ARG A 76 13.00 -6.05 0.78
C ARG A 76 12.48 -5.05 1.82
N LEU A 77 11.57 -4.18 1.40
CA LEU A 77 10.94 -3.17 2.26
C LEU A 77 9.88 -3.77 3.19
N ASN A 78 9.37 -4.97 2.88
CA ASN A 78 8.22 -5.61 3.54
C ASN A 78 6.98 -4.71 3.47
N THR A 79 6.66 -4.25 2.26
CA THR A 79 5.52 -3.38 2.02
C THR A 79 4.19 -4.10 2.26
N ASP A 80 3.30 -3.49 3.06
CA ASP A 80 1.98 -4.05 3.38
C ASP A 80 1.08 -4.20 2.13
N ILE A 81 0.98 -3.15 1.31
CA ILE A 81 0.26 -3.16 0.03
C ILE A 81 1.04 -2.38 -1.02
N TYR A 82 1.16 -2.93 -2.22
CA TYR A 82 1.60 -2.23 -3.41
C TYR A 82 0.40 -1.96 -4.30
N PHE A 83 0.36 -0.79 -4.93
CA PHE A 83 -0.49 -0.58 -6.08
C PHE A 83 0.14 0.38 -7.09
N SER A 84 -0.34 0.34 -8.32
CA SER A 84 0.06 1.30 -9.35
C SER A 84 -1.12 1.96 -10.04
N LEU A 85 -0.93 3.24 -10.37
CA LEU A 85 -1.92 4.07 -11.04
C LEU A 85 -1.40 4.56 -12.40
N LEU A 86 -2.24 4.53 -13.43
CA LEU A 86 -1.95 5.15 -14.72
C LEU A 86 -2.45 6.61 -14.74
N VAL A 87 -1.53 7.56 -14.81
CA VAL A 87 -1.84 9.00 -14.84
C VAL A 87 -1.10 9.65 -16.00
N LYS A 88 -1.85 10.26 -16.92
CA LYS A 88 -1.28 10.95 -18.10
C LYS A 88 -0.23 10.09 -18.82
N GLU A 89 -0.58 8.82 -19.08
CA GLU A 89 0.26 7.82 -19.78
C GLU A 89 1.50 7.35 -19.01
N ARG A 90 1.72 7.82 -17.78
CA ARG A 90 2.77 7.32 -16.88
C ARG A 90 2.16 6.46 -15.78
N GLU A 91 2.74 5.29 -15.56
CA GLU A 91 2.45 4.46 -14.38
C GLU A 91 3.24 4.98 -13.16
N TYR A 92 2.54 5.10 -12.04
CA TYR A 92 3.11 5.49 -10.75
C TYR A 92 3.05 4.30 -9.79
N LYS A 93 4.20 3.89 -9.27
CA LYS A 93 4.34 2.78 -8.32
C LYS A 93 4.26 3.29 -6.89
N ILE A 94 3.29 2.78 -6.14
CA ILE A 94 2.92 3.32 -4.83
C ILE A 94 2.98 2.20 -3.80
N ALA A 95 3.73 2.43 -2.73
CA ALA A 95 3.72 1.59 -1.54
C ALA A 95 2.73 2.14 -0.52
N VAL A 96 2.07 1.26 0.22
CA VAL A 96 1.16 1.60 1.32
C VAL A 96 1.60 0.84 2.55
N GLU A 97 1.57 1.55 3.68
CA GLU A 97 1.98 1.06 4.98
C GLU A 97 0.87 1.38 5.99
N PHE A 98 0.46 0.39 6.77
CA PHE A 98 -0.47 0.58 7.87
C PHE A 98 0.24 0.48 9.22
N GLU A 99 0.34 1.61 9.92
CA GLU A 99 0.94 1.66 11.25
C GLU A 99 -0.14 1.78 12.33
N ARG A 100 -0.27 0.70 13.11
CA ARG A 100 -1.24 0.60 14.23
C ARG A 100 -0.64 0.78 15.61
N SER A 101 0.68 0.81 15.71
CA SER A 101 1.37 0.81 16.99
C SER A 101 2.49 1.84 17.02
N GLN A 102 2.70 2.43 18.19
CA GLN A 102 3.92 3.21 18.39
C GLN A 102 5.13 2.27 18.35
N LYS A 103 6.03 2.52 17.40
CA LYS A 103 7.34 1.87 17.37
C LYS A 103 8.38 2.81 17.95
N LYS A 104 9.55 2.27 18.32
CA LYS A 104 10.70 3.10 18.68
C LYS A 104 11.07 3.97 17.49
N SER A 105 11.40 5.24 17.75
CA SER A 105 11.76 6.23 16.71
C SER A 105 12.79 5.69 15.72
N ASP A 106 13.83 4.99 16.19
CA ASP A 106 14.88 4.39 15.35
C ASP A 106 14.33 3.42 14.29
N ARG A 107 13.25 2.69 14.62
CA ARG A 107 12.62 1.75 13.67
C ARG A 107 11.89 2.50 12.57
N TRP A 108 11.20 3.60 12.90
CA TRP A 108 10.57 4.46 11.89
C TRP A 108 11.61 5.15 11.02
N THR A 109 12.68 5.71 11.62
CA THR A 109 13.74 6.38 10.88
C THR A 109 14.38 5.45 9.86
N LYS A 110 14.76 4.23 10.28
CA LYS A 110 15.35 3.24 9.38
C LYS A 110 14.40 2.89 8.23
N HIS A 111 13.13 2.70 8.53
CA HIS A 111 12.16 2.25 7.54
C HIS A 111 11.84 3.35 6.50
N LEU A 112 11.59 4.57 6.96
CA LEU A 112 11.38 5.73 6.09
C LEU A 112 12.63 6.03 5.24
N LEU A 113 13.82 5.93 5.83
CA LEU A 113 15.08 6.10 5.08
C LEU A 113 15.20 5.08 3.95
N ASN A 114 14.89 3.80 4.20
CA ASN A 114 14.93 2.79 3.16
C ASN A 114 13.99 3.12 1.99
N TYR A 115 12.82 3.68 2.28
CA TYR A 115 11.91 4.16 1.24
C TYR A 115 12.50 5.33 0.45
N HIS A 116 13.11 6.32 1.11
CA HIS A 116 13.80 7.43 0.42
C HIS A 116 14.91 6.97 -0.51
N LEU A 117 15.64 5.92 -0.13
CA LEU A 117 16.72 5.34 -0.93
C LEU A 117 16.21 4.45 -2.09
N GLU A 118 14.93 4.08 -2.10
CA GLU A 118 14.35 3.23 -3.13
C GLU A 118 13.78 4.04 -4.29
N GLU A 119 14.52 4.18 -5.38
CA GLU A 119 14.09 4.96 -6.55
C GLU A 119 12.94 4.33 -7.33
N SER A 120 12.75 3.01 -7.23
CA SER A 120 11.70 2.31 -7.96
C SER A 120 10.29 2.58 -7.44
N ILE A 121 10.14 3.26 -6.30
CA ILE A 121 8.85 3.59 -5.68
C ILE A 121 8.65 5.11 -5.74
N ASP A 122 7.62 5.53 -6.50
CA ASP A 122 7.31 6.94 -6.77
C ASP A 122 6.70 7.64 -5.54
N ALA A 123 5.89 6.93 -4.75
CA ALA A 123 5.25 7.47 -3.55
C ALA A 123 5.01 6.39 -2.48
N VAL A 124 4.95 6.83 -1.21
CA VAL A 124 4.63 5.96 -0.07
C VAL A 124 3.49 6.58 0.73
N LEU A 125 2.46 5.79 0.99
CA LEU A 125 1.26 6.21 1.73
C LEU A 125 1.23 5.54 3.09
N TYR A 126 1.46 6.30 4.15
CA TYR A 126 1.30 5.83 5.52
C TYR A 126 -0.11 6.14 6.02
N ILE A 127 -0.88 5.07 6.26
CA ILE A 127 -2.17 5.13 6.92
C ILE A 127 -1.94 4.76 8.39
N CYS A 128 -2.22 5.69 9.30
CA CYS A 128 -1.95 5.52 10.72
C CYS A 128 -3.24 5.22 11.47
N SER A 129 -3.23 4.35 12.49
CA SER A 129 -4.46 4.09 13.27
C SER A 129 -4.99 5.32 13.99
N ASP A 130 -4.11 6.27 14.35
CA ASP A 130 -4.48 7.50 15.04
C ASP A 130 -3.51 8.66 14.75
N ASN A 131 -3.88 9.85 15.23
CA ASN A 131 -3.08 11.06 15.09
C ASN A 131 -1.77 11.03 15.86
N TYR A 132 -1.67 10.28 16.96
CA TYR A 132 -0.44 10.22 17.75
C TYR A 132 0.67 9.51 16.97
N ILE A 133 0.34 8.37 16.35
CA ILE A 133 1.25 7.65 15.45
C ILE A 133 1.58 8.49 14.22
N LYS A 134 0.57 9.08 13.57
CA LYS A 134 0.75 9.96 12.41
C LYS A 134 1.75 11.07 12.69
N ASN A 135 1.57 11.78 13.81
CA ASN A 135 2.45 12.87 14.20
C ASN A 135 3.87 12.39 14.57
N GLY A 136 4.00 11.17 15.09
CA GLY A 136 5.29 10.54 15.33
C GLY A 136 6.07 10.30 14.03
N LEU A 137 5.41 9.70 13.04
CA LEU A 137 5.99 9.45 11.72
C LEU A 137 6.32 10.74 10.97
N ILE A 138 5.43 11.74 11.00
CA ILE A 138 5.66 13.06 10.39
C ILE A 138 6.93 13.71 10.97
N LYS A 139 7.10 13.71 12.30
CA LYS A 139 8.32 14.26 12.94
C LYS A 139 9.59 13.53 12.52
N THR A 140 9.51 12.22 12.33
CA THR A 140 10.65 11.44 11.81
C THR A 140 10.93 11.84 10.36
N GLU A 141 9.90 11.93 9.52
CA GLU A 141 10.00 12.29 8.11
C GLU A 141 10.49 13.73 7.90
N GLU A 142 10.11 14.70 8.73
CA GLU A 142 10.59 16.09 8.67
C GLU A 142 12.12 16.19 8.75
N ASN A 143 12.77 15.25 9.43
CA ASN A 143 14.23 15.21 9.49
C ASN A 143 14.86 14.63 8.23
N LEU A 144 14.22 13.62 7.62
CA LEU A 144 14.69 12.96 6.41
C LEU A 144 14.42 13.84 5.17
N ALA A 145 13.25 14.46 5.08
CA ALA A 145 12.84 15.33 3.97
C ALA A 145 13.73 16.57 3.76
N LYS A 146 14.60 16.91 4.72
CA LYS A 146 15.66 17.92 4.54
C LYS A 146 16.73 17.49 3.53
N GLN A 147 16.91 16.19 3.33
CA GLN A 147 17.96 15.60 2.51
C GLN A 147 17.40 14.81 1.31
N PHE A 148 16.13 14.38 1.38
CA PHE A 148 15.51 13.51 0.39
C PHE A 148 14.21 14.11 -0.16
N SER A 149 13.72 13.56 -1.28
CA SER A 149 12.46 13.99 -1.91
C SER A 149 11.26 13.69 -1.00
N GLY A 150 10.34 14.64 -0.84
CA GLY A 150 9.11 14.44 -0.07
C GLY A 150 8.07 13.55 -0.77
N LYS A 151 8.35 12.24 -0.87
CA LYS A 151 7.48 11.24 -1.50
C LYS A 151 6.61 10.44 -0.53
N VAL A 152 6.74 10.72 0.77
CA VAL A 152 5.99 10.03 1.83
C VAL A 152 4.80 10.89 2.25
N PHE A 153 3.59 10.33 2.20
CA PHE A 153 2.33 10.99 2.50
C PHE A 153 1.62 10.28 3.65
N PHE A 154 0.90 11.04 4.47
CA PHE A 154 0.31 10.54 5.71
C PHE A 154 -1.18 10.89 5.80
N CYS A 155 -1.96 9.98 6.36
CA CYS A 155 -3.29 10.24 6.90
C CYS A 155 -3.58 9.28 8.06
N THR A 156 -4.66 9.50 8.80
CA THR A 156 -5.20 8.49 9.71
C THR A 156 -6.13 7.54 8.95
N LEU A 157 -6.42 6.39 9.55
CA LEU A 157 -7.39 5.43 9.05
C LEU A 157 -8.80 6.04 8.99
N GLU A 158 -9.15 6.85 9.98
CA GLU A 158 -10.40 7.62 9.99
C GLU A 158 -10.47 8.59 8.81
N GLU A 159 -9.40 9.38 8.57
CA GLU A 159 -9.30 10.30 7.44
C GLU A 159 -9.42 9.54 6.10
N PHE A 160 -8.73 8.40 5.97
CA PHE A 160 -8.76 7.55 4.78
C PHE A 160 -10.16 7.02 4.45
N LYS A 161 -10.91 6.61 5.48
CA LYS A 161 -12.27 6.04 5.35
C LYS A 161 -13.38 7.10 5.36
N SER A 162 -13.06 8.35 5.70
CA SER A 162 -14.05 9.42 5.89
C SER A 162 -14.89 9.74 4.66
N ASN A 163 -14.32 9.58 3.46
CA ASN A 163 -14.97 9.88 2.20
C ASN A 163 -14.89 8.69 1.23
N LYS A 164 -16.06 8.16 0.85
CA LYS A 164 -16.17 7.02 -0.06
C LYS A 164 -15.75 7.34 -1.50
N ALA A 165 -15.71 8.60 -1.88
CA ALA A 165 -15.37 9.03 -3.24
C ALA A 165 -13.88 9.29 -3.42
N MET A 166 -13.15 9.60 -2.35
CA MET A 166 -11.73 9.93 -2.43
C MET A 166 -11.03 9.82 -1.08
N ALA A 167 -9.73 9.51 -1.10
CA ALA A 167 -8.82 9.63 0.04
C ALA A 167 -7.79 10.73 -0.24
N ILE A 168 -7.46 11.51 0.78
CA ILE A 168 -6.44 12.57 0.71
C ILE A 168 -5.39 12.29 1.77
N LEU A 169 -4.12 12.31 1.36
CA LEU A 169 -2.97 12.23 2.23
C LEU A 169 -2.09 13.44 2.01
N SER A 170 -1.34 13.86 3.03
CA SER A 170 -0.44 15.01 2.94
C SER A 170 0.99 14.64 3.33
N ASN A 171 1.98 15.22 2.66
CA ASN A 171 3.38 15.10 3.08
C ASN A 171 3.81 16.27 3.97
N THR A 172 5.04 16.21 4.48
CA THR A 172 5.66 17.24 5.33
C THR A 172 5.86 18.59 4.64
N ASN A 173 5.82 18.63 3.31
CA ASN A 173 5.95 19.84 2.50
C ASN A 173 4.58 20.45 2.11
N GLY A 174 3.47 19.91 2.63
CA GLY A 174 2.12 20.38 2.32
C GLY A 174 1.58 19.93 0.96
N LYS A 175 2.29 19.06 0.22
CA LYS A 175 1.75 18.43 -0.99
C LYS A 175 0.68 17.43 -0.62
N LEU A 176 -0.33 17.31 -1.47
CA LEU A 176 -1.44 16.38 -1.32
C LEU A 176 -1.30 15.22 -2.31
N PHE A 177 -1.57 14.01 -1.84
CA PHE A 177 -1.79 12.83 -2.66
C PHE A 177 -3.28 12.48 -2.60
N THR A 178 -3.95 12.53 -3.74
CA THR A 178 -5.39 12.27 -3.81
C THR A 178 -5.66 11.00 -4.61
N ILE A 179 -6.36 10.06 -3.98
CA ILE A 179 -6.87 8.86 -4.63
C ILE A 179 -8.36 9.06 -4.84
N ASN A 180 -8.80 9.02 -6.09
CA ASN A 180 -10.22 9.05 -6.43
C ASN A 180 -10.73 7.62 -6.55
N PHE A 181 -11.87 7.32 -5.96
CA PHE A 181 -12.50 6.01 -6.03
C PHE A 181 -13.66 6.00 -7.03
N HIS A 182 -13.99 4.83 -7.55
CA HIS A 182 -15.25 4.62 -8.25
C HIS A 182 -16.41 4.62 -7.24
N SER A 183 -17.45 5.40 -7.51
CA SER A 183 -18.68 5.39 -6.71
C SER A 183 -19.50 4.13 -7.03
N GLY A 184 -19.34 3.06 -6.24
CA GLY A 184 -20.26 1.92 -6.10
C GLY A 184 -20.71 1.18 -7.37
N ASN A 185 -20.29 -0.08 -7.49
CA ASN A 185 -20.67 -1.11 -8.49
C ASN A 185 -20.14 -0.91 -9.92
N CYS A 186 -18.84 -1.13 -10.12
CA CYS A 186 -18.33 -1.51 -11.43
C CYS A 186 -17.53 -2.81 -11.33
N HIS A 187 -18.21 -3.94 -11.56
CA HIS A 187 -17.55 -5.06 -12.24
C HIS A 187 -17.10 -4.55 -13.61
N HIS A 188 -15.81 -4.70 -13.88
CA HIS A 188 -15.10 -4.49 -15.16
C HIS A 188 -15.87 -3.79 -16.29
N HIS A 189 -15.55 -2.53 -16.56
CA HIS A 189 -15.21 -2.03 -17.90
C HIS A 189 -14.73 -0.58 -17.83
N PHE A 190 -13.50 -0.33 -18.29
CA PHE A 190 -12.86 0.98 -18.28
C PHE A 190 -13.27 1.82 -19.50
N SER A 191 -13.78 3.03 -19.26
CA SER A 191 -13.30 4.25 -19.91
C SER A 191 -13.77 5.46 -19.10
N THR A 192 -12.86 6.32 -18.63
CA THR A 192 -12.82 7.78 -18.89
C THR A 192 -11.79 8.50 -18.00
N GLN A 193 -11.22 9.55 -18.59
CA GLN A 193 -10.13 10.42 -18.11
C GLN A 193 -10.35 11.02 -16.72
N ALA A 194 -9.26 11.17 -15.95
CA ALA A 194 -9.17 12.10 -14.84
C ALA A 194 -7.76 12.71 -14.74
N ALA A 195 -7.71 13.99 -14.37
CA ALA A 195 -6.51 14.80 -14.24
C ALA A 195 -5.97 14.80 -12.80
N ILE A 196 -4.64 14.88 -12.65
CA ILE A 196 -3.94 15.25 -11.41
C ILE A 196 -3.07 16.49 -11.71
N GLU A 197 -3.16 17.50 -10.85
CA GLU A 197 -2.22 18.62 -10.77
C GLU A 197 -1.08 18.23 -9.79
N LEU A 198 0.17 18.35 -10.26
CA LEU A 198 1.40 18.08 -9.51
C LEU A 198 2.09 19.39 -9.11
#